data_AF-A0A8J5NCW8-F1
#
_entry.id   AF-A0A8J5NCW8-F1
#
_cell.length_a   1.000
_cell.length_b   1.000
_cell.length_c   1.000
_cell.angle_alpha   90.00
_cell.angle_beta   90.00
_cell.angle_gamma   90.00
#
_symmetry.space_group_name_H-M   'P 1'
#
loop_
_entity.id
_entity.type
_entity.pdbx_description
1 polymer ?
#
loop_
_entity_poly.entity_id
_entity_poly.type
_entity_poly.pdbx_seq_one_letter_code
_entity_poly.pdbx_strand_id
1 'polypeptide(L)'
;MSSPDPGSVIAANFSSPIDAIYLAAIFDPIFTISYPNTRKVQRTGPPKNAKLVEIKNILDSNPGQIIAVFPECGTTNGKAILPFSPSILQTPADVHIFAVSIRYTPSDITTPVPGKWSRFLWDLLSRPTTCIRMRIAEGQMNTSAAKTNGVTPSSSELRNRSDANSGVSPDEQRVLDRIGEALARLSRVKRVGLTMKDKAAFVDALHGKK
;
A
#
# COMPACT_ATOMS: atom_id res chain seq x y z
N MET A 1 15.26 -16.58 3.23
CA MET A 1 13.95 -16.07 2.79
C MET A 1 13.40 -15.28 3.97
N SER A 2 13.54 -13.95 3.95
CA SER A 2 13.11 -13.09 5.06
C SER A 2 11.58 -13.02 5.08
N SER A 3 10.98 -13.46 6.19
CA SER A 3 9.54 -13.35 6.43
C SER A 3 9.26 -11.98 7.07
N PRO A 4 8.04 -11.41 6.93
CA PRO A 4 7.66 -10.24 7.70
C PRO A 4 7.72 -10.53 9.20
N ASP A 5 8.54 -9.77 9.93
CA ASP A 5 8.71 -9.86 11.38
C ASP A 5 7.93 -8.74 12.09
N PRO A 6 7.59 -8.89 13.38
CA PRO A 6 7.02 -7.82 14.21
C PRO A 6 7.78 -6.50 14.06
N GLY A 7 7.06 -5.38 13.91
CA GLY A 7 7.65 -4.06 13.67
C GLY A 7 8.00 -3.78 12.20
N SER A 8 7.71 -4.71 11.29
CA SER A 8 7.88 -4.51 9.84
C SER A 8 6.67 -3.87 9.17
N VAL A 9 6.88 -3.28 7.99
CA VAL A 9 5.81 -2.71 7.15
C VAL A 9 5.58 -3.61 5.94
N ILE A 10 4.33 -3.96 5.68
CA ILE A 10 3.90 -4.69 4.49
C ILE A 10 3.31 -3.71 3.48
N ALA A 11 3.86 -3.67 2.28
CA ALA A 11 3.30 -2.96 1.14
C ALA A 11 2.58 -3.97 0.22
N ALA A 12 1.26 -4.07 0.33
CA ALA A 12 0.47 -5.05 -0.40
C ALA A 12 -0.29 -4.44 -1.58
N ASN A 13 -0.47 -5.21 -2.66
CA ASN A 13 -1.45 -4.86 -3.68
C ASN A 13 -2.87 -5.03 -3.12
N PHE A 14 -3.80 -4.17 -3.55
CA PHE A 14 -5.21 -4.28 -3.15
C PHE A 14 -6.04 -4.68 -4.37
N SER A 15 -6.32 -5.96 -4.55
CA SER A 15 -7.08 -6.50 -5.68
C SER A 15 -8.53 -6.85 -5.31
N SER A 16 -8.77 -7.21 -4.05
CA SER A 16 -10.08 -7.62 -3.55
C SER A 16 -10.20 -7.31 -2.04
N PRO A 17 -11.42 -7.06 -1.51
CA PRO A 17 -11.63 -6.91 -0.07
C PRO A 17 -11.16 -8.13 0.75
N ILE A 18 -11.11 -9.31 0.12
CA ILE A 18 -10.62 -10.55 0.72
C ILE A 18 -9.13 -10.47 1.04
N ASP A 19 -8.35 -9.63 0.35
CA ASP A 19 -6.92 -9.44 0.61
C ASP A 19 -6.69 -8.99 2.06
N ALA A 20 -7.53 -8.09 2.57
CA ALA A 20 -7.46 -7.63 3.95
C ALA A 20 -7.74 -8.78 4.93
N ILE A 21 -8.74 -9.62 4.66
CA ILE A 21 -9.07 -10.77 5.49
C ILE A 21 -7.90 -11.77 5.51
N TYR A 22 -7.31 -12.03 4.34
CA TYR A 22 -6.21 -12.98 4.20
C TYR A 22 -4.95 -12.49 4.90
N LEU A 23 -4.63 -11.19 4.78
CA LEU A 23 -3.52 -10.57 5.51
C LEU A 23 -3.76 -10.57 7.02
N ALA A 24 -5.00 -10.32 7.47
CA ALA A 24 -5.38 -10.38 8.87
C ALA A 24 -5.17 -11.77 9.46
N ALA A 25 -5.57 -12.82 8.72
CA ALA A 25 -5.45 -14.19 9.19
C ALA A 25 -4.00 -14.69 9.31
N ILE A 26 -3.07 -14.14 8.52
CA ILE A 26 -1.67 -14.62 8.49
C ILE A 26 -0.76 -13.77 9.37
N PHE A 27 -0.91 -12.45 9.33
CA PHE A 27 0.05 -11.51 9.93
C PHE A 27 -0.54 -10.66 11.06
N ASP A 28 -1.86 -10.70 11.27
CA ASP A 28 -2.59 -9.82 12.20
C ASP A 28 -2.13 -8.34 12.16
N PRO A 29 -2.12 -7.70 10.97
CA PRO A 29 -1.51 -6.38 10.85
C PRO A 29 -2.49 -5.25 11.19
N ILE A 30 -1.95 -4.12 11.61
CA ILE A 30 -2.70 -2.86 11.62
C ILE A 30 -2.89 -2.41 10.18
N PHE A 31 -4.14 -2.34 9.73
CA PHE A 31 -4.47 -1.82 8.42
C PHE A 31 -4.44 -0.30 8.37
N THR A 32 -3.91 0.22 7.26
CA THR A 32 -3.85 1.65 6.99
C THR A 32 -4.30 1.95 5.56
N ILE A 33 -4.94 3.12 5.38
CA ILE A 33 -5.28 3.69 4.08
C ILE A 33 -4.27 4.78 3.75
N SER A 34 -3.66 4.63 2.57
CA SER A 34 -2.88 5.68 1.93
C SER A 34 -3.77 6.50 1.01
N TYR A 35 -3.52 7.81 0.96
CA TYR A 35 -4.19 8.71 0.04
C TYR A 35 -3.20 9.26 -1.00
N PRO A 36 -3.67 9.60 -2.21
CA PRO A 36 -2.83 10.22 -3.22
C PRO A 36 -2.32 11.58 -2.72
N ASN A 37 -1.07 11.91 -3.05
CA ASN A 37 -0.42 13.20 -2.75
C ASN A 37 -0.23 13.52 -1.25
N THR A 38 -0.44 12.58 -0.34
CA THR A 38 -0.10 12.77 1.07
C THR A 38 0.83 11.67 1.54
N ARG A 39 1.75 12.05 2.43
CA ARG A 39 2.64 11.13 3.12
C ARG A 39 1.95 10.47 4.32
N LYS A 40 0.83 11.03 4.80
CA LYS A 40 0.12 10.50 5.96
C LYS A 40 -0.81 9.35 5.60
N VAL A 41 -1.00 8.45 6.55
CA VAL A 41 -1.92 7.32 6.45
C VAL A 41 -3.07 7.47 7.45
N GLN A 42 -4.21 6.88 7.13
CA GLN A 42 -5.31 6.75 8.06
C GLN A 42 -5.40 5.31 8.55
N ARG A 43 -5.36 5.10 9.86
CA ARG A 43 -5.60 3.78 10.44
C ARG A 43 -7.05 3.35 10.17
N THR A 44 -7.25 2.14 9.67
CA THR A 44 -8.58 1.53 9.51
C THR A 44 -8.88 0.55 10.64
N GLY A 45 -10.14 0.54 11.08
CA GLY A 45 -10.58 -0.17 12.29
C GLY A 45 -11.15 0.79 13.36
N PRO A 46 -11.61 0.29 14.52
CA PRO A 46 -12.07 1.15 15.61
C PRO A 46 -10.87 1.91 16.20
N PRO A 47 -10.83 3.26 16.19
CA PRO A 47 -11.87 4.16 16.70
C PRO A 47 -12.37 5.24 15.70
N LYS A 48 -13.55 5.78 16.00
CA LYS A 48 -14.44 6.63 15.17
C LYS A 48 -13.90 7.99 14.69
N ASN A 49 -12.60 8.29 14.84
CA ASN A 49 -12.02 9.59 14.48
C ASN A 49 -10.93 9.43 13.40
N ALA A 50 -11.24 9.85 12.17
CA ALA A 50 -10.35 9.80 11.03
C ALA A 50 -9.22 10.83 11.18
N LYS A 51 -8.14 10.47 11.86
CA LYS A 51 -6.92 11.27 11.95
C LYS A 51 -5.90 10.74 10.94
N LEU A 52 -5.32 11.66 10.16
CA LEU A 52 -4.15 11.39 9.33
C LEU A 52 -2.93 11.32 10.24
N VAL A 53 -2.34 10.13 10.35
CA VAL A 53 -1.20 9.81 11.21
C VAL A 53 -0.03 9.37 10.34
N GLU A 54 1.20 9.55 10.84
CA GLU A 54 2.39 9.06 10.15
C GLU A 54 2.67 7.60 10.49
N ILE A 55 3.22 6.83 9.54
CA ILE A 55 3.52 5.40 9.75
C ILE A 55 4.42 5.21 10.98
N LYS A 56 5.44 6.07 11.15
CA LYS A 56 6.33 6.07 12.32
C LYS A 56 5.58 6.13 13.66
N ASN A 57 4.57 6.99 13.78
CA ASN A 57 3.82 7.14 15.02
C ASN A 57 3.01 5.87 15.34
N ILE A 58 2.57 5.14 14.31
CA ILE A 58 1.85 3.86 14.46
C ILE A 58 2.82 2.77 14.91
N LEU A 59 4.04 2.74 14.34
CA LEU A 59 5.11 1.83 14.74
C LEU A 59 5.54 2.08 16.19
N ASP A 60 5.78 3.33 16.57
CA ASP A 60 6.18 3.72 17.93
C ASP A 60 5.11 3.33 18.97
N SER A 61 3.83 3.44 18.59
CA SER A 61 2.71 3.06 19.46
C SER A 61 2.49 1.54 19.53
N ASN A 62 2.97 0.77 18.55
CA ASN A 62 2.74 -0.67 18.42
C ASN A 62 4.00 -1.39 17.88
N PRO A 63 5.12 -1.40 18.62
CA PRO A 63 6.41 -1.89 18.11
C PRO A 63 6.39 -3.40 17.79
N GLY A 64 5.48 -4.16 18.38
CA GLY A 64 5.32 -5.60 18.14
C GLY A 64 4.32 -5.96 17.04
N GLN A 65 3.72 -4.98 16.33
CA GLN A 65 2.71 -5.26 15.32
C GLN A 65 3.22 -4.95 13.91
N ILE A 66 2.75 -5.74 12.95
CA ILE A 66 3.01 -5.52 11.53
C ILE A 66 2.03 -4.46 11.03
N ILE A 67 2.49 -3.54 10.18
CA ILE A 67 1.62 -2.53 9.57
C ILE A 67 1.39 -2.89 8.11
N ALA A 68 0.12 -3.06 7.72
CA ALA A 68 -0.26 -3.27 6.33
C ALA A 68 -0.66 -1.94 5.68
N VAL A 69 0.03 -1.61 4.59
CA VAL A 69 -0.18 -0.40 3.79
C VAL A 69 -0.56 -0.82 2.37
N PHE A 70 -1.56 -0.14 1.81
CA PHE A 70 -1.97 -0.31 0.41
C PHE A 70 -1.54 0.93 -0.40
N PRO A 71 -0.32 0.94 -0.97
CA PRO A 71 0.25 2.14 -1.57
C PRO A 71 -0.43 2.57 -2.88
N GLU A 72 -1.23 1.71 -3.51
CA GLU A 72 -1.95 2.01 -4.76
C GLU A 72 -3.19 2.89 -4.57
N CYS A 73 -3.51 3.28 -3.32
CA CYS A 73 -4.62 4.19 -2.94
C CYS A 73 -6.02 3.76 -3.43
N GLY A 74 -6.16 2.55 -3.96
CA GLY A 74 -7.39 2.04 -4.55
C GLY A 74 -7.21 0.62 -5.02
N THR A 75 -8.32 -0.02 -5.40
CA THR A 75 -8.26 -1.39 -5.87
C THR A 75 -7.70 -1.50 -7.30
N THR A 76 -6.87 -2.50 -7.57
CA THR A 76 -6.40 -2.85 -8.90
C THR A 76 -7.19 -4.01 -9.49
N ASN A 77 -7.38 -4.01 -10.80
CA ASN A 77 -7.90 -5.17 -11.54
C ASN A 77 -6.81 -6.25 -11.75
N GLY A 78 -5.67 -6.14 -11.07
CA GLY A 78 -4.56 -7.08 -11.16
C GLY A 78 -3.83 -7.12 -12.51
N LYS A 79 -4.08 -6.12 -13.38
CA LYS A 79 -3.50 -5.96 -14.73
C LYS A 79 -2.33 -4.97 -14.80
N ALA A 80 -2.31 -3.99 -13.91
CA ALA A 80 -1.32 -2.91 -13.84
C ALA A 80 -1.11 -2.49 -12.38
N ILE A 81 0.10 -2.04 -12.05
CA ILE A 81 0.41 -1.42 -10.77
C ILE A 81 0.43 0.09 -10.95
N LEU A 82 -0.36 0.79 -10.14
CA LEU A 82 -0.43 2.25 -10.12
C LEU A 82 0.79 2.84 -9.38
N PRO A 83 1.15 4.11 -9.64
CA PRO A 83 2.16 4.81 -8.87
C PRO A 83 1.80 4.82 -7.38
N PHE A 84 2.79 4.54 -6.54
CA PHE A 84 2.61 4.45 -5.10
C PHE A 84 2.45 5.83 -4.46
N SER A 85 1.61 5.89 -3.43
CA SER A 85 1.57 7.03 -2.52
C SER A 85 2.91 7.18 -1.78
N PRO A 86 3.36 8.42 -1.53
CA PRO A 86 4.60 8.68 -0.80
C PRO A 86 4.51 8.34 0.70
N SER A 87 3.39 7.76 1.15
CA SER A 87 3.21 7.30 2.54
C SER A 87 4.25 6.28 2.99
N ILE A 88 4.69 5.38 2.10
CA ILE A 88 5.75 4.40 2.40
C ILE A 88 7.06 5.07 2.82
N LEU A 89 7.34 6.28 2.34
CA LEU A 89 8.59 7.01 2.64
C LEU A 89 8.68 7.48 4.09
N GLN A 90 7.57 7.49 4.83
CA GLN A 90 7.56 7.81 6.27
C GLN A 90 8.02 6.64 7.14
N THR A 91 8.30 5.48 6.54
CA THR A 91 8.84 4.33 7.26
C THR A 91 10.27 4.63 7.72
N PRO A 92 10.60 4.42 9.00
CA PRO A 92 11.96 4.55 9.51
C PRO A 92 12.98 3.71 8.73
N ALA A 93 14.25 4.13 8.72
CA ALA A 93 15.30 3.50 7.92
C ALA A 93 15.70 2.09 8.40
N ASP A 94 15.51 1.85 9.69
CA ASP A 94 15.75 0.60 10.42
C ASP A 94 14.62 -0.43 10.24
N VAL A 95 13.48 -0.02 9.68
CA VAL A 95 12.31 -0.87 9.50
C VAL A 95 12.29 -1.48 8.10
N HIS A 96 12.10 -2.80 8.04
CA HIS A 96 11.99 -3.54 6.79
C HIS A 96 10.60 -3.38 6.15
N ILE A 97 10.60 -3.09 4.85
CA ILE A 97 9.40 -2.99 4.01
C ILE A 97 9.31 -4.22 3.12
N PHE A 98 8.27 -5.02 3.28
CA PHE A 98 8.01 -6.23 2.50
C PHE A 98 6.93 -5.98 1.46
N ALA A 99 7.28 -6.08 0.17
CA ALA A 99 6.28 -6.03 -0.89
C ALA A 99 5.54 -7.38 -0.99
N VAL A 100 4.22 -7.37 -0.85
CA VAL A 100 3.39 -8.58 -0.86
C VAL A 100 2.42 -8.53 -2.03
N SER A 101 2.50 -9.54 -2.90
CA SER A 101 1.58 -9.73 -4.01
C SER A 101 0.61 -10.87 -3.70
N ILE A 102 -0.69 -10.56 -3.68
CA ILE A 102 -1.78 -11.52 -3.60
C ILE A 102 -2.43 -11.64 -4.98
N ARG A 103 -2.64 -12.87 -5.45
CA ARG A 103 -3.34 -13.18 -6.70
C ARG A 103 -4.38 -14.27 -6.52
N TYR A 104 -5.49 -14.09 -7.22
CA TYR A 104 -6.59 -15.04 -7.30
C TYR A 104 -6.60 -15.75 -8.65
N THR A 105 -6.83 -17.06 -8.62
CA THR A 105 -7.14 -17.87 -9.81
C THR A 105 -8.48 -18.57 -9.58
N PRO A 106 -9.50 -18.35 -10.44
CA PRO A 106 -9.56 -17.39 -11.55
C PRO A 106 -9.61 -15.92 -11.07
N SER A 107 -9.26 -14.98 -11.95
CA SER A 107 -9.21 -13.53 -11.64
C SER A 107 -10.57 -12.85 -11.46
N ASP A 108 -11.67 -13.59 -11.61
CA ASP A 108 -13.06 -13.10 -11.58
C ASP A 108 -13.50 -12.62 -10.18
N ILE A 109 -12.69 -12.90 -9.16
CA ILE A 109 -12.93 -12.56 -7.74
C ILE A 109 -12.19 -11.24 -7.37
N THR A 110 -11.75 -10.48 -8.36
CA THR A 110 -11.18 -9.15 -8.18
C THR A 110 -12.29 -8.11 -8.06
N THR A 111 -12.12 -7.14 -7.16
CA THR A 111 -13.00 -6.00 -6.83
C THR A 111 -14.47 -6.13 -7.27
N PRO A 112 -15.43 -6.30 -6.34
CA PRO A 112 -16.84 -6.35 -6.70
C PRO A 112 -17.26 -5.07 -7.43
N VAL A 113 -17.89 -5.23 -8.58
CA VAL A 113 -18.55 -4.11 -9.28
C VAL A 113 -19.58 -3.51 -8.32
N PRO A 114 -19.59 -2.18 -8.11
CA PRO A 114 -20.59 -1.53 -7.27
C PRO A 114 -22.00 -2.01 -7.65
N GLY A 115 -22.76 -2.51 -6.66
CA GLY A 115 -24.10 -3.09 -6.87
C GLY A 115 -24.16 -4.60 -7.11
N LYS A 116 -23.02 -5.33 -7.20
CA LYS A 116 -22.98 -6.79 -7.39
C LYS A 116 -22.39 -7.56 -6.21
N TRP A 117 -22.40 -6.99 -5.00
CA TRP A 117 -21.84 -7.62 -3.79
C TRP A 117 -22.44 -8.98 -3.46
N SER A 118 -23.76 -9.16 -3.62
CA SER A 118 -24.43 -10.45 -3.39
C SER A 118 -23.96 -11.52 -4.37
N ARG A 119 -23.83 -11.17 -5.65
CA ARG A 119 -23.32 -12.07 -6.69
C ARG A 119 -21.84 -12.38 -6.50
N PHE A 120 -21.04 -11.39 -6.10
CA PHE A 120 -19.64 -11.59 -5.73
C PHE A 120 -19.50 -12.57 -4.56
N LEU A 121 -20.29 -12.39 -3.50
CA LEU A 121 -20.25 -13.28 -2.34
C LEU A 121 -20.73 -14.70 -2.70
N TRP A 122 -21.78 -14.79 -3.51
CA TRP A 122 -22.24 -16.08 -4.04
C TRP A 122 -21.17 -16.75 -4.90
N ASP A 123 -20.59 -16.05 -5.89
CA ASP A 123 -19.53 -16.60 -6.74
C ASP A 123 -18.28 -16.99 -5.94
N LEU A 124 -17.96 -16.24 -4.87
CA LEU A 124 -16.87 -16.55 -3.94
C LEU A 124 -17.14 -17.82 -3.14
N LEU A 125 -18.35 -17.99 -2.60
CA LEU A 125 -18.72 -19.13 -1.74
C LEU A 125 -19.10 -20.38 -2.55
N SER A 126 -19.65 -20.21 -3.75
CA SER A 126 -20.15 -21.30 -4.60
C SER A 126 -19.08 -21.90 -5.50
N ARG A 127 -17.91 -21.26 -5.67
CA ARG A 127 -16.78 -21.80 -6.45
C ARG A 127 -15.69 -22.36 -5.51
N PRO A 128 -15.64 -23.68 -5.27
CA PRO A 128 -14.67 -24.29 -4.34
C PRO A 128 -13.22 -24.32 -4.85
N THR A 129 -12.94 -23.83 -6.06
CA THR A 129 -11.61 -23.88 -6.70
C THR A 129 -10.85 -22.56 -6.68
N THR A 130 -11.27 -21.60 -5.84
CA THR A 130 -10.57 -20.33 -5.71
C THR A 130 -9.21 -20.53 -5.06
N CYS A 131 -8.15 -20.39 -5.86
CA CYS A 131 -6.79 -20.48 -5.36
C CYS A 131 -6.23 -19.08 -5.08
N ILE A 132 -5.83 -18.84 -3.83
CA ILE A 132 -5.13 -17.63 -3.41
C ILE A 132 -3.63 -17.93 -3.40
N ARG A 133 -2.85 -17.17 -4.16
CA ARG A 133 -1.40 -17.27 -4.19
C ARG A 133 -0.80 -15.98 -3.64
N MET A 134 -0.21 -16.07 -2.46
CA MET A 134 0.59 -15.00 -1.86
C MET A 134 2.06 -15.17 -2.22
N ARG A 135 2.71 -14.08 -2.61
CA ARG A 135 4.15 -13.99 -2.83
C ARG A 135 4.70 -12.79 -2.07
N ILE A 136 5.84 -12.98 -1.42
CA ILE A 136 6.47 -11.97 -0.57
C ILE A 136 7.85 -11.68 -1.16
N ALA A 137 8.19 -10.41 -1.32
CA ALA A 137 9.50 -9.95 -1.75
C ALA A 137 10.43 -9.89 -0.55
N GLU A 138 11.73 -9.90 -0.81
CA GLU A 138 12.74 -9.62 0.20
C GLU A 138 12.54 -8.22 0.80
N GLY A 139 12.69 -8.12 2.13
CA GLY A 139 12.58 -6.86 2.87
C GLY A 139 13.52 -5.79 2.32
N GLN A 140 12.96 -4.62 2.00
CA GLN A 140 13.69 -3.44 1.54
C GLN A 140 13.73 -2.41 2.66
N MET A 141 14.88 -1.76 2.88
CA MET A 141 15.00 -0.66 3.85
C MET A 141 14.85 0.69 3.15
N ASN A 142 14.33 1.68 3.88
CA ASN A 142 14.21 3.05 3.38
C ASN A 142 15.57 3.75 3.40
N THR A 143 16.37 3.54 2.35
CA THR A 143 17.72 4.13 2.23
C THR A 143 17.71 5.66 2.15
N SER A 144 16.59 6.28 1.75
CA SER A 144 16.43 7.73 1.73
C SER A 144 16.34 8.32 3.13
N ALA A 145 15.71 7.61 4.08
CA ALA A 145 15.66 8.00 5.49
C ALA A 145 17.00 7.78 6.24
N ALA A 146 17.84 6.85 5.77
CA ALA A 146 19.15 6.60 6.37
C ALA A 146 20.14 7.76 6.12
N LYS A 147 20.08 8.40 4.94
CA LYS A 147 20.98 9.50 4.57
C LYS A 147 20.76 10.77 5.39
N THR A 148 19.54 11.01 5.89
CA THR A 148 19.23 12.18 6.73
C THR A 148 19.82 12.09 8.14
N ASN A 149 20.15 10.88 8.63
CA ASN A 149 20.70 10.68 9.98
C ASN A 149 22.23 10.80 10.05
N GLY A 150 22.93 10.93 8.91
CA GLY A 150 24.39 10.90 8.84
C GLY A 150 25.11 12.25 8.70
N VAL A 151 24.38 13.38 8.66
CA VAL A 151 25.00 14.71 8.46
C VAL A 151 24.44 15.71 9.46
N THR A 152 25.17 15.94 10.54
CA THR A 152 24.99 17.13 11.38
C THR A 152 25.63 18.32 10.67
N PRO A 153 24.87 19.39 10.41
CA PRO A 153 25.31 20.70 10.83
C PRO A 153 24.22 21.34 11.69
N SER A 154 24.68 21.89 12.80
CA SER A 154 23.90 22.73 13.70
C SER A 154 23.11 23.81 12.94
N SER A 155 21.79 23.69 12.95
CA SER A 155 20.87 24.83 12.99
C SER A 155 19.50 24.34 13.45
N SER A 156 19.24 24.60 14.72
CA SER A 156 17.95 24.46 15.37
C SER A 156 16.94 25.42 14.73
N GLU A 157 16.17 24.97 13.74
CA GLU A 157 14.90 25.61 13.38
C GLU A 157 13.83 24.57 13.03
N LEU A 158 12.89 24.40 13.96
CA LEU A 158 11.45 24.20 13.77
C LEU A 158 10.98 23.87 12.33
N ARG A 159 11.24 22.65 11.84
CA ARG A 159 10.50 22.09 10.70
C ARG A 159 9.29 21.29 11.17
N ASN A 160 8.44 21.92 11.97
CA ASN A 160 7.05 21.51 12.15
C ASN A 160 6.17 22.53 11.42
N ARG A 161 6.15 22.45 10.08
CA ARG A 161 5.25 23.26 9.24
C ARG A 161 5.08 22.58 7.88
N SER A 162 3.99 21.83 7.76
CA SER A 162 3.00 22.06 6.70
C SER A 162 3.48 22.26 5.26
N ASP A 163 4.29 21.37 4.69
CA ASP A 163 4.46 21.32 3.23
C ASP A 163 4.01 19.95 2.69
N ALA A 164 2.69 19.80 2.59
CA ALA A 164 2.03 18.69 1.92
C ALA A 164 2.16 18.74 0.37
N ASN A 165 3.17 19.44 -0.16
CA ASN A 165 3.30 19.69 -1.60
C ASN A 165 4.75 19.77 -2.12
N SER A 166 5.76 19.39 -1.34
CA SER A 166 7.12 19.28 -1.85
C SER A 166 7.30 17.93 -2.55
N GLY A 167 7.59 18.00 -3.86
CA GLY A 167 7.76 16.85 -4.73
C GLY A 167 8.70 15.79 -4.13
N VAL A 168 8.40 14.53 -4.42
CA VAL A 168 9.21 13.38 -3.99
C VAL A 168 10.64 13.58 -4.52
N SER A 169 11.63 13.54 -3.62
CA SER A 169 13.04 13.66 -3.98
C SER A 169 13.44 12.51 -4.93
N PRO A 170 14.39 12.69 -5.87
CA PRO A 170 14.81 11.61 -6.77
C PRO A 170 15.26 10.35 -6.02
N ASP A 171 15.86 10.49 -4.83
CA ASP A 171 16.24 9.35 -3.99
C ASP A 171 15.02 8.66 -3.36
N GLU A 172 14.03 9.42 -2.91
CA GLU A 172 12.75 8.89 -2.42
C GLU A 172 11.99 8.16 -3.54
N GLN A 173 12.00 8.73 -4.75
CA GLN A 173 11.36 8.15 -5.93
C GLN A 173 11.99 6.82 -6.30
N ARG A 174 13.33 6.67 -6.17
CA ARG A 174 14.03 5.39 -6.38
C ARG A 174 13.57 4.31 -5.40
N VAL A 175 13.32 4.66 -4.14
CA VAL A 175 12.80 3.69 -3.14
C VAL A 175 11.39 3.24 -3.52
N LEU A 176 10.50 4.18 -3.85
CA LEU A 176 9.15 3.84 -4.34
C LEU A 176 9.22 2.99 -5.61
N ASP A 177 10.15 3.31 -6.52
CA ASP A 177 10.30 2.60 -7.76
C ASP A 177 10.82 1.17 -7.57
N ARG A 178 11.75 0.97 -6.64
CA ARG A 178 12.29 -0.35 -6.28
C ARG A 178 11.22 -1.24 -5.66
N ILE A 179 10.42 -0.71 -4.73
CA ILE A 179 9.31 -1.45 -4.10
C ILE A 179 8.24 -1.75 -5.17
N GLY A 180 7.92 -0.77 -6.02
CA GLY A 180 6.96 -0.93 -7.11
C GLY A 180 7.39 -1.95 -8.14
N GLU A 181 8.67 -1.98 -8.47
CA GLU A 181 9.26 -2.96 -9.39
C GLU A 181 9.29 -4.37 -8.77
N ALA A 182 9.61 -4.50 -7.47
CA ALA A 182 9.50 -5.75 -6.76
C ALA A 182 8.06 -6.29 -6.78
N LEU A 183 7.08 -5.44 -6.48
CA LEU A 183 5.66 -5.81 -6.54
C LEU A 183 5.22 -6.18 -7.96
N ALA A 184 5.70 -5.46 -8.98
CA ALA A 184 5.45 -5.73 -10.40
C ALA A 184 6.01 -7.09 -10.84
N ARG A 185 7.24 -7.42 -10.41
CA ARG A 185 7.87 -8.72 -10.68
C ARG A 185 7.11 -9.87 -10.00
N LEU A 186 6.76 -9.73 -8.72
CA LEU A 186 6.01 -10.74 -7.99
C LEU A 186 4.64 -11.00 -8.62
N SER A 187 3.96 -9.91 -8.94
CA SER A 187 2.65 -9.95 -9.58
C SER A 187 2.73 -10.28 -11.07
N ARG A 188 3.89 -10.27 -11.73
CA ARG A 188 4.01 -10.46 -13.20
C ARG A 188 3.18 -9.45 -14.00
N VAL A 189 3.22 -8.19 -13.59
CA VAL A 189 2.43 -7.10 -14.16
C VAL A 189 3.30 -5.87 -14.44
N LYS A 190 2.88 -5.03 -15.38
CA LYS A 190 3.57 -3.78 -15.73
C LYS A 190 3.16 -2.64 -14.77
N ARG A 191 4.12 -1.77 -14.47
CA ARG A 191 3.85 -0.48 -13.83
C ARG A 191 3.30 0.50 -14.87
N VAL A 192 2.36 1.32 -14.47
CA VAL A 192 1.77 2.36 -15.32
C VAL A 192 1.91 3.72 -14.65
N GLY A 193 2.05 4.78 -15.45
CA GLY A 193 2.06 6.16 -14.96
C GLY A 193 0.67 6.75 -14.73
N LEU A 194 -0.37 5.91 -14.69
CA LEU A 194 -1.75 6.34 -14.52
C LEU A 194 -2.02 6.62 -13.05
N THR A 195 -2.48 7.82 -12.75
CA THR A 195 -2.83 8.24 -11.39
C THR A 195 -4.26 7.85 -11.04
N MET A 196 -4.62 7.90 -9.75
CA MET A 196 -6.01 7.73 -9.32
C MET A 196 -6.97 8.76 -9.93
N LYS A 197 -6.47 9.94 -10.32
CA LYS A 197 -7.25 10.95 -11.05
C LYS A 197 -7.60 10.47 -12.46
N ASP A 198 -6.65 9.86 -13.16
CA ASP A 198 -6.87 9.29 -14.49
C ASP A 198 -7.86 8.12 -14.43
N LYS A 199 -7.82 7.34 -13.34
CA LYS A 199 -8.81 6.29 -13.08
C LYS A 199 -10.21 6.86 -12.86
N ALA A 200 -10.35 7.94 -12.09
CA ALA A 200 -11.63 8.61 -11.90
C ALA A 200 -12.16 9.17 -13.23
N ALA A 201 -11.32 9.88 -13.98
CA ALA A 201 -11.65 10.41 -15.30
C ALA A 201 -12.06 9.31 -16.31
N PHE A 202 -11.42 8.14 -16.25
CA PHE A 202 -11.80 6.98 -17.07
C PHE A 202 -13.19 6.43 -16.71
N VAL A 203 -13.50 6.34 -15.42
CA VAL A 203 -14.82 5.91 -14.94
C VAL A 203 -15.90 6.93 -15.33
N ASP A 204 -15.60 8.22 -15.20
CA ASP A 204 -16.50 9.30 -15.60
C ASP A 204 -16.74 9.28 -17.12
N ALA A 205 -15.70 9.07 -17.93
CA ALA A 205 -15.83 8.95 -19.39
C ALA A 205 -16.65 7.71 -19.81
N LEU A 206 -16.52 6.59 -19.10
CA LEU A 206 -17.33 5.40 -19.32
C LEU A 206 -18.81 5.63 -18.99
N HIS A 207 -19.10 6.37 -17.92
CA HIS A 207 -20.47 6.70 -17.53
C HIS A 207 -21.07 7.86 -18.33
N GLY A 208 -20.24 8.75 -18.86
CA GLY A 208 -20.64 9.92 -19.65
C GLY A 208 -20.96 9.62 -21.11
N LYS A 209 -20.61 8.44 -21.64
CA LYS A 209 -21.16 7.94 -22.91
C LYS A 209 -22.55 7.36 -22.66
N LYS A 210 -23.55 8.24 -22.67
CA LYS A 210 -24.96 7.89 -22.87
C LYS A 210 -25.52 8.76 -23.97
#